data_AF-A0A820VA69-F1
#
_entry.id   AF-A0A820VA69-F1
#
_cell.length_a   1.000
_cell.length_b   1.000
_cell.length_c   1.000
_cell.angle_alpha   90.00
_cell.angle_beta   90.00
_cell.angle_gamma   90.00
#
_symmetry.space_group_name_H-M   'P 1'
#
loop_
_entity.id
_entity.type
_entity.pdbx_description
1 polymer ?
#
loop_
_entity_poly.entity_id
_entity_poly.type
_entity_poly.pdbx_seq_one_letter_code
_entity_poly.pdbx_strand_id
1 'polypeptide(L)'
;IDALRQSPIDKEQLSPTDRLMFEIIQIPFYMERLNTLKFKLTFADNCDTLNKQMHIINEACIFLYQSKHIKILLEIILSALNHLNSTPTNRILTLDDLSKVWK
;
A
#
# COMPACT_ATOMS: atom_id res chain seq x y z
N ILE A 1 7.11 22.64 26.98
CA ILE A 1 7.07 21.34 27.73
C ILE A 1 8.02 21.41 28.93
N ASP A 2 9.28 21.79 28.75
CA ASP A 2 10.22 21.99 29.87
C ASP A 2 9.82 23.14 30.82
N ALA A 3 9.20 24.19 30.29
CA ALA A 3 8.65 25.29 31.08
C ALA A 3 7.53 24.87 32.06
N LEU A 4 6.76 23.81 31.74
CA LEU A 4 5.74 23.28 32.65
C LEU A 4 6.36 22.35 33.69
N ARG A 5 7.42 21.60 33.33
CA ARG A 5 8.10 20.66 34.23
C ARG A 5 8.90 21.34 35.36
N GLN A 6 9.37 22.57 35.16
CA GLN A 6 10.26 23.27 36.09
C GLN A 6 9.54 24.31 36.97
N SER A 7 8.27 24.60 36.72
CA SER A 7 7.57 25.67 37.42
C SER A 7 6.86 25.14 38.68
N PRO A 8 7.00 25.81 39.84
CA PRO A 8 6.22 25.52 41.05
C PRO A 8 4.80 26.09 40.90
N ILE A 9 4.11 25.75 39.81
CA ILE A 9 2.72 26.15 39.59
C ILE A 9 1.86 25.22 40.43
N ASP A 10 1.13 25.81 41.39
CA ASP A 10 0.10 25.10 42.13
C ASP A 10 -0.88 24.45 41.14
N LYS A 11 -0.92 23.12 41.18
CA LYS A 11 -1.77 22.28 40.30
C LYS A 11 -3.26 22.66 40.35
N GLU A 12 -3.66 23.38 41.39
CA GLU A 12 -5.03 23.84 41.65
C GLU A 12 -5.39 25.12 40.90
N GLN A 13 -4.40 25.88 40.40
CA GLN A 13 -4.62 27.11 39.61
C GLN A 13 -4.64 26.86 38.10
N LEU A 14 -4.25 25.66 37.65
CA LEU A 14 -4.28 25.27 36.24
C LEU A 14 -5.70 24.93 35.80
N SER A 15 -6.02 25.25 34.54
CA SER A 15 -7.26 24.79 33.93
C SER A 15 -7.29 23.24 33.92
N PRO A 16 -8.47 22.60 33.95
CA PRO A 16 -8.57 21.14 33.95
C PRO A 16 -7.86 20.50 32.74
N THR A 17 -7.83 21.18 31.59
CA THR A 17 -7.11 20.75 30.38
C THR A 17 -5.59 20.80 30.57
N ASP A 18 -5.07 21.87 31.17
CA ASP A 18 -3.64 22.03 31.41
C ASP A 18 -3.14 21.06 32.48
N ARG A 19 -3.98 20.78 33.49
CA ARG A 19 -3.71 19.77 34.52
C ARG A 19 -3.62 18.37 33.94
N LEU A 20 -4.55 18.00 33.06
CA LEU A 20 -4.50 16.73 32.33
C LEU A 20 -3.22 16.62 31.49
N MET A 21 -2.89 17.67 30.74
CA MET A 21 -1.72 17.67 29.88
C MET A 21 -0.42 17.58 30.69
N PHE A 22 -0.37 18.24 31.85
CA PHE A 22 0.73 18.13 32.79
C PHE A 22 0.90 16.69 33.31
N GLU A 23 -0.17 16.04 33.73
CA GLU A 23 -0.15 14.64 34.19
C GLU A 23 0.30 13.67 33.08
N ILE A 24 -0.17 13.86 31.84
CA ILE A 24 0.24 13.04 30.69
C ILE A 24 1.74 13.20 30.38
N ILE A 25 2.26 14.43 30.45
CA ILE A 25 3.68 14.73 30.17
C ILE A 25 4.62 14.19 31.26
N GLN A 26 4.12 13.97 32.48
CA GLN A 26 4.90 13.32 33.55
C GLN A 26 5.14 11.83 33.30
N ILE A 27 4.33 11.19 32.45
CA ILE A 27 4.52 9.78 32.11
C ILE A 27 5.85 9.62 31.35
N PRO A 28 6.77 8.75 31.80
CA PRO A 28 8.02 8.53 31.09
C PRO A 28 7.73 7.90 29.73
N PHE A 29 8.41 8.41 28.70
CA PHE A 29 8.29 7.95 27.32
C PHE A 29 6.84 7.93 26.80
N TYR A 30 5.99 8.85 27.25
CA TYR A 30 4.55 8.79 26.97
C TYR A 30 4.22 8.71 25.47
N MET A 31 4.95 9.44 24.62
CA MET A 31 4.75 9.40 23.16
C MET A 31 5.06 8.03 22.58
N GLU A 32 6.15 7.39 23.01
CA GLU A 32 6.54 6.06 22.55
C GLU A 32 5.54 4.99 23.02
N ARG A 33 5.08 5.09 24.27
CA ARG A 33 4.07 4.20 24.83
C ARG A 33 2.73 4.34 24.12
N LEU A 34 2.32 5.57 23.80
CA LEU A 34 1.09 5.86 23.06
C LEU A 34 1.18 5.35 21.62
N ASN A 35 2.32 5.56 20.94
CA ASN A 35 2.56 5.02 19.61
C ASN A 35 2.55 3.48 19.60
N THR A 36 3.18 2.85 20.59
CA THR A 36 3.19 1.39 20.73
C THR A 36 1.79 0.85 21.02
N LEU A 37 1.02 1.52 21.87
CA LEU A 37 -0.37 1.14 22.15
C LEU A 37 -1.23 1.28 20.90
N LYS A 38 -1.12 2.41 20.18
CA LYS A 38 -1.80 2.62 18.90
C LYS A 38 -1.46 1.52 17.90
N PHE A 39 -0.18 1.19 17.75
CA PHE A 39 0.27 0.11 16.88
C PHE A 39 -0.35 -1.23 17.30
N LYS A 40 -0.31 -1.59 18.59
CA LYS A 40 -0.89 -2.83 19.09
C LYS A 40 -2.39 -2.94 18.80
N LEU A 41 -3.13 -1.83 18.91
CA LEU A 41 -4.56 -1.78 18.64
C LEU A 41 -4.89 -1.92 17.15
N THR A 42 -4.09 -1.31 16.27
CA THR A 42 -4.36 -1.31 14.82
C THR A 42 -3.67 -2.42 14.05
N PHE A 43 -2.77 -3.19 14.69
CA PHE A 43 -1.96 -4.19 14.01
C PHE A 43 -2.79 -5.27 13.31
N ALA A 44 -3.79 -5.83 14.01
CA ALA A 44 -4.65 -6.88 13.46
C ALA A 44 -5.43 -6.36 12.23
N ASP A 45 -6.08 -5.21 12.36
CA ASP A 45 -6.84 -4.59 11.26
C ASP A 45 -5.96 -4.27 10.05
N ASN A 46 -4.74 -3.79 10.29
CA ASN A 46 -3.77 -3.51 9.23
C ASN A 46 -3.31 -4.80 8.53
N CYS A 47 -3.05 -5.86 9.28
CA CYS A 47 -2.70 -7.17 8.71
C CYS A 47 -3.86 -7.74 7.87
N ASP A 48 -5.09 -7.67 8.36
CA ASP A 48 -6.26 -8.14 7.61
C ASP A 48 -6.49 -7.34 6.34
N THR A 49 -6.31 -6.01 6.41
CA THR A 49 -6.42 -5.13 5.25
C THR A 49 -5.33 -5.44 4.22
N LEU A 50 -4.09 -5.62 4.67
CA LEU A 50 -2.97 -5.97 3.80
C LEU A 50 -3.19 -7.33 3.13
N ASN A 51 -3.63 -8.34 3.89
CA ASN A 51 -3.92 -9.67 3.36
C ASN A 51 -5.00 -9.63 2.28
N LYS A 52 -6.08 -8.87 2.51
CA LYS A 52 -7.14 -8.68 1.50
C LYS A 52 -6.60 -8.05 0.23
N GLN A 53 -5.79 -7.00 0.34
CA GLN A 53 -5.20 -6.33 -0.82
C GLN A 53 -4.25 -7.26 -1.59
N MET A 54 -3.40 -8.01 -0.88
CA MET A 54 -2.51 -9.00 -1.50
C MET A 54 -3.29 -10.09 -2.23
N HIS A 55 -4.37 -10.58 -1.63
CA HIS A 55 -5.21 -11.59 -2.28
C HIS A 55 -5.85 -11.05 -3.57
N ILE A 56 -6.39 -9.83 -3.54
CA ILE A 56 -6.96 -9.18 -4.74
C ILE A 56 -5.92 -9.04 -5.85
N ILE A 57 -4.70 -8.61 -5.53
CA ILE A 57 -3.61 -8.49 -6.50
C ILE A 57 -3.26 -9.87 -7.07
N ASN A 58 -3.13 -10.87 -6.22
CA ASN A 58 -2.80 -12.23 -6.64
C ASN A 58 -3.88 -12.81 -7.58
N GLU A 59 -5.15 -12.67 -7.22
CA GLU A 59 -6.28 -13.10 -8.06
C GLU A 59 -6.30 -12.35 -9.40
N ALA A 60 -6.04 -11.03 -9.39
CA ALA A 60 -5.94 -10.26 -10.62
C ALA A 60 -4.78 -10.73 -11.50
N CYS A 61 -3.61 -11.00 -10.93
CA CYS A 61 -2.46 -11.56 -11.65
C CYS A 61 -2.78 -12.94 -12.25
N ILE A 62 -3.41 -13.82 -11.48
CA ILE A 62 -3.82 -15.15 -11.96
C ILE A 62 -4.84 -15.01 -13.10
N PHE A 63 -5.85 -14.15 -12.92
CA PHE A 63 -6.87 -13.90 -13.94
C PHE A 63 -6.25 -13.38 -15.23
N LEU A 64 -5.38 -12.37 -15.14
CA LEU A 64 -4.65 -11.85 -16.30
C LEU A 64 -3.80 -12.93 -16.95
N TYR A 65 -3.13 -13.76 -16.15
CA TYR A 65 -2.25 -14.80 -16.66
C TYR A 65 -3.00 -15.91 -17.39
N GLN A 66 -4.14 -16.34 -16.83
CA GLN A 66 -4.93 -17.46 -17.35
C GLN A 66 -5.98 -17.06 -18.38
N SER A 67 -6.22 -15.75 -18.57
CA SER A 67 -7.28 -15.26 -19.46
C SER A 67 -6.96 -15.55 -20.93
N LYS A 68 -7.67 -16.54 -21.47
CA LYS A 68 -7.68 -16.85 -22.90
C LYS A 68 -8.21 -15.69 -23.74
N HIS A 69 -9.14 -14.89 -23.19
CA HIS A 69 -9.70 -13.75 -23.91
C HIS A 69 -8.67 -12.64 -24.12
N ILE A 70 -7.85 -12.33 -23.12
CA ILE A 70 -6.77 -11.34 -23.24
C ILE A 70 -5.73 -11.83 -24.25
N LYS A 71 -5.40 -13.12 -24.21
CA LYS A 71 -4.50 -13.74 -25.18
C LYS A 71 -5.01 -13.59 -26.61
N ILE A 72 -6.25 -13.99 -26.88
CA ILE A 72 -6.87 -13.89 -28.20
C ILE A 72 -6.95 -12.42 -28.66
N LEU A 73 -7.29 -11.49 -27.76
CA LEU A 73 -7.35 -10.06 -28.08
C LEU A 73 -5.97 -9.54 -28.52
N LEU A 74 -4.91 -9.88 -27.79
CA LEU A 74 -3.53 -9.52 -28.14
C LEU A 74 -3.10 -10.15 -29.47
N GLU A 75 -3.49 -11.40 -29.73
CA GLU A 75 -3.21 -12.08 -31.01
C GLU A 75 -3.91 -11.40 -32.20
N ILE A 76 -5.16 -10.95 -32.01
CA ILE A 76 -5.92 -10.19 -33.03
C ILE A 76 -5.27 -8.83 -33.26
N ILE A 77 -4.95 -8.08 -32.20
CA ILE A 77 -4.29 -6.78 -32.29
C ILE A 77 -2.93 -6.94 -32.98
N LEU A 78 -2.15 -7.95 -32.62
CA LEU A 78 -0.87 -8.22 -33.25
C LEU A 78 -1.03 -8.51 -34.74
N SER A 79 -1.99 -9.36 -35.10
CA SER A 79 -2.27 -9.72 -36.49
C SER A 79 -2.73 -8.51 -37.31
N ALA A 80 -3.56 -7.64 -36.72
CA ALA A 80 -3.98 -6.38 -37.35
C ALA A 80 -2.81 -5.41 -37.54
N LEU A 81 -1.97 -5.22 -36.52
CA LEU A 81 -0.78 -4.35 -36.60
C LEU A 81 0.23 -4.87 -37.62
N ASN A 82 0.43 -6.19 -37.69
CA ASN A 82 1.32 -6.82 -38.67
C ASN A 82 0.78 -6.65 -40.10
N HIS A 83 -0.53 -6.79 -40.31
CA HIS A 83 -1.15 -6.55 -41.61
C HIS A 83 -1.00 -5.07 -42.04
N LEU A 84 -1.16 -4.13 -41.11
CA LEU A 84 -1.00 -2.70 -41.35
C LEU A 84 0.48 -2.31 -41.62
N ASN A 85 1.44 -3.01 -41.00
CA ASN A 85 2.89 -2.73 -41.10
C ASN A 85 3.60 -3.54 -42.21
N SER A 86 2.87 -3.99 -43.24
CA SER A 86 3.38 -4.77 -44.39
C SER A 86 4.45 -4.00 -45.20
N THR A 87 5.65 -3.86 -44.64
CA THR A 87 6.85 -3.36 -45.32
C THR A 87 7.99 -4.35 -45.05
N PRO A 88 8.82 -4.66 -46.06
CA PRO A 88 9.67 -5.86 -46.05
C PRO A 88 10.88 -5.82 -45.10
N THR A 89 11.07 -4.75 -44.32
CA THR A 89 12.32 -4.49 -43.57
C THR A 89 12.17 -4.37 -42.05
N ASN A 90 10.96 -4.50 -41.49
CA ASN A 90 10.79 -4.46 -40.04
C ASN A 90 10.34 -5.82 -39.51
N ARG A 91 11.08 -6.37 -38.56
CA ARG A 91 10.90 -7.71 -38.00
C ARG A 91 9.45 -7.92 -37.56
N ILE A 92 8.71 -8.71 -38.34
CA ILE A 92 7.32 -9.07 -38.07
C ILE A 92 7.30 -9.88 -36.78
N LEU A 93 6.68 -9.34 -35.73
CA LEU A 93 6.47 -10.07 -34.48
C LEU A 93 5.61 -11.30 -34.81
N THR A 94 6.19 -12.48 -34.66
CA THR A 94 5.49 -13.74 -34.92
C THR A 94 4.69 -14.17 -33.70
N LEU A 95 3.64 -14.97 -33.88
CA LEU A 95 2.89 -15.57 -32.76
C LEU A 95 3.82 -16.36 -31.81
N ASP A 96 4.94 -16.88 -32.35
CA ASP A 96 6.01 -17.53 -31.58
C ASP A 96 6.77 -16.57 -30.65
N ASP A 97 6.88 -15.29 -31.01
CA ASP A 97 7.49 -14.28 -30.14
C ASP A 97 6.58 -13.93 -28.94
N LEU A 98 5.25 -13.90 -29.14
CA LEU A 98 4.30 -13.75 -28.03
C LEU A 98 4.24 -15.00 -27.13
N SER A 99 4.31 -16.19 -27.75
CA SER A 99 4.37 -17.47 -27.04
C SER A 99 5.60 -17.58 -26.12
N LYS A 100 6.74 -17.01 -26.53
CA LYS A 100 7.99 -16.96 -25.73
C LYS A 100 7.94 -15.99 -24.55
N VAL A 101 7.13 -14.93 -24.61
CA VAL A 101 6.96 -13.98 -23.50
C VAL A 101 6.06 -14.55 -22.40
N TRP A 102 5.27 -15.58 -22.72
CA TRP A 102 4.20 -16.10 -21.87
C TRP A 102 4.40 -17.54 -21.35
N LYS A 103 5.47 -18.23 -21.77
CA LYS A 103 5.94 -19.50 -21.17
C LYS A 103 6.83 -19.22 -19.97
#